data_AF-A0A843J306-F1
#
_entry.id   AF-A0A843J306-F1
#
_cell.length_a   1.000
_cell.length_b   1.000
_cell.length_c   1.000
_cell.angle_alpha   90.00
_cell.angle_beta   90.00
_cell.angle_gamma   90.00
#
_symmetry.space_group_name_H-M   'P 1'
#
loop_
_entity.id
_entity.type
_entity.pdbx_description
1 polymer ?
#
loop_
_entity_poly.entity_id
_entity_poly.type
_entity_poly.pdbx_seq_one_letter_code
_entity_poly.pdbx_strand_id
1 'polypeptide(L)'
;MGEETLGSKGAALMMCVVLIAGSLVMFALYQGMSSTHPDPHEEVQTLAVTGTMMGEECYGDCTIEYVPETGEYRVYQGKSTITSASCSKDIEFGIVFGSDDLPLKTSYKCIGTERIGDIETTVWTHSENKTDYTFYIGDLCRTLRMVVTNEDFSITGDLKE
;
A
#
# COMPACT_ATOMS: atom_id res chain seq x y z
N MET A 1 -32.87 58.89 11.57
CA MET A 1 -32.90 57.74 10.64
C MET A 1 -31.45 57.44 10.30
N GLY A 2 -30.87 56.38 10.90
CA GLY A 2 -29.50 55.95 10.59
C GLY A 2 -28.61 55.63 11.79
N GLU A 3 -29.00 54.68 12.65
CA GLU A 3 -28.08 54.09 13.65
C GLU A 3 -28.40 52.59 13.85
N GLU A 4 -28.31 51.79 12.79
CA GLU A 4 -28.37 50.32 12.89
C GLU A 4 -27.44 49.68 11.87
N THR A 5 -26.11 49.76 12.04
CA THR A 5 -25.19 48.91 11.23
C THR A 5 -23.84 48.58 11.87
N LEU A 6 -23.46 49.17 13.01
CA LEU A 6 -22.13 48.90 13.61
C LEU A 6 -22.08 47.57 14.39
N GLY A 7 -23.14 47.22 15.12
CA GLY A 7 -23.21 45.99 15.92
C GLY A 7 -23.27 44.70 15.09
N SER A 8 -23.97 44.73 13.95
CA SER A 8 -24.14 43.58 13.04
C SER A 8 -22.83 43.17 12.37
N LYS A 9 -22.02 44.15 11.92
CA LYS A 9 -20.72 43.87 11.28
C LYS A 9 -19.69 43.34 12.27
N GLY A 10 -19.66 43.86 13.50
CA GLY A 10 -18.78 43.35 14.56
C GLY A 10 -19.14 41.93 15.01
N ALA A 11 -20.43 41.63 15.14
CA ALA A 11 -20.92 40.29 15.48
C ALA A 11 -20.61 39.26 14.38
N ALA A 12 -20.80 39.62 13.11
CA ALA A 12 -20.47 38.75 11.98
C ALA A 12 -18.96 38.44 11.91
N LEU A 13 -18.11 39.43 12.18
CA LEU A 13 -16.66 39.28 12.13
C LEU A 13 -16.15 38.40 13.29
N MET A 14 -16.69 38.57 14.50
CA MET A 14 -16.42 37.69 15.63
C MET A 14 -16.87 36.24 15.38
N MET A 15 -18.04 36.06 14.75
CA MET A 15 -18.54 34.72 14.42
C MET A 15 -17.63 34.01 13.41
N CYS A 16 -17.15 34.72 12.38
CA CYS A 16 -16.18 34.17 11.42
C CYS A 16 -14.86 33.77 12.10
N VAL A 17 -14.33 34.59 13.01
CA VAL A 17 -13.11 34.27 13.75
C VAL A 17 -13.29 33.02 14.62
N VAL A 18 -14.43 32.88 15.29
CA VAL A 18 -14.75 31.70 16.10
C VAL A 18 -14.89 30.44 15.22
N LEU A 19 -15.52 30.55 14.05
CA LEU A 19 -15.66 29.43 13.12
C LEU A 19 -14.31 28.98 12.54
N ILE A 20 -13.44 29.93 12.17
CA ILE A 20 -12.09 29.64 11.66
C ILE A 20 -11.21 29.05 12.76
N ALA A 21 -11.23 29.62 13.97
CA ALA A 21 -10.47 29.08 15.09
C ALA A 21 -10.97 27.68 15.49
N GLY A 22 -12.29 27.47 15.50
CA GLY A 22 -12.89 26.17 15.79
C GLY A 22 -12.54 25.11 14.74
N SER A 23 -12.56 25.47 13.45
CA SER A 23 -12.17 24.55 12.38
C SER A 23 -10.67 24.23 12.40
N LEU A 24 -9.81 25.20 12.72
CA LEU A 24 -8.37 24.98 12.91
C LEU A 24 -8.07 24.05 14.09
N VAL A 25 -8.77 24.20 15.22
CA VAL A 25 -8.62 23.31 16.37
C VAL A 25 -9.10 21.90 16.04
N MET A 26 -10.25 21.75 15.38
CA MET A 26 -10.73 20.42 14.95
C MET A 26 -9.79 19.77 13.95
N PHE A 27 -9.19 20.55 13.04
CA PHE A 27 -8.18 20.06 12.10
C PHE A 27 -6.89 19.61 12.82
N ALA A 28 -6.42 20.37 13.81
CA ALA A 28 -5.25 20.00 14.60
C ALA A 28 -5.50 18.75 15.46
N LEU A 29 -6.70 18.62 16.04
CA LEU A 29 -7.11 17.42 16.77
C LEU A 29 -7.22 16.22 15.83
N TYR A 30 -7.81 16.40 14.63
CA TYR A 30 -7.88 15.36 13.62
C TYR A 30 -6.49 14.88 13.21
N GLN A 31 -5.57 15.78 12.86
CA GLN A 31 -4.18 15.41 12.55
C GLN A 31 -3.45 14.78 13.75
N GLY A 32 -3.70 15.24 14.96
CA GLY A 32 -3.16 14.64 16.20
C GLY A 32 -3.69 13.21 16.44
N MET A 33 -4.94 12.93 16.06
CA MET A 33 -5.53 11.59 16.16
C MET A 33 -5.08 10.68 15.00
N SER A 34 -5.03 11.18 13.78
CA SER A 34 -4.52 10.44 12.61
C SER A 34 -3.04 10.07 12.77
N SER A 35 -2.24 10.92 13.44
CA SER A 35 -0.84 10.60 13.75
C SER A 35 -0.66 9.58 14.87
N THR A 36 -1.72 9.29 15.65
CA THR A 36 -1.68 8.25 16.70
C THR A 36 -2.28 6.91 16.27
N HIS A 37 -3.02 6.88 15.16
CA HIS A 37 -3.56 5.66 14.53
C HIS A 37 -3.29 5.74 13.02
N PRO A 38 -2.06 5.42 12.56
CA PRO A 38 -1.78 5.35 11.14
C PRO A 38 -2.75 4.37 10.47
N ASP A 39 -3.20 4.70 9.26
CA ASP A 39 -4.04 3.79 8.48
C ASP A 39 -3.26 2.49 8.25
N PRO A 40 -3.75 1.32 8.70
CA PRO A 40 -3.04 0.06 8.53
C PRO A 40 -2.79 -0.29 7.05
N HIS A 41 -3.55 0.29 6.12
CA HIS A 41 -3.27 0.14 4.69
C HIS A 41 -1.98 0.84 4.24
N GLU A 42 -1.51 1.84 4.97
CA GLU A 42 -0.31 2.60 4.63
C GLU A 42 0.97 2.02 5.26
N GLU A 43 0.85 0.91 5.99
CA GLU A 43 2.00 0.25 6.61
C GLU A 43 2.94 -0.34 5.55
N VAL A 44 4.22 -0.03 5.67
CA VAL A 44 5.27 -0.55 4.79
C VAL A 44 5.49 -2.02 5.09
N GLN A 45 5.36 -2.86 4.07
CA GLN A 45 5.53 -4.30 4.19
C GLN A 45 6.92 -4.68 3.68
N THR A 46 7.65 -5.51 4.42
CA THR A 46 8.97 -6.01 3.99
C THR A 46 8.94 -7.52 3.87
N LEU A 47 9.23 -8.03 2.67
CA LEU A 47 9.36 -9.46 2.40
C LEU A 47 10.84 -9.85 2.38
N ALA A 48 11.20 -10.95 3.04
CA ALA A 48 12.48 -11.62 2.86
C ALA A 48 12.41 -12.43 1.56
N VAL A 49 13.29 -12.12 0.61
CA VAL A 49 13.30 -12.75 -0.72
C VAL A 49 14.40 -13.79 -0.80
N THR A 50 14.04 -14.97 -1.29
CA THR A 50 14.95 -16.08 -1.58
C THR A 50 14.60 -16.72 -2.92
N GLY A 51 15.56 -17.36 -3.58
CA GLY A 51 15.28 -18.11 -4.79
C GLY A 51 16.51 -18.40 -5.61
N THR A 52 16.32 -18.45 -6.92
CA THR A 52 17.39 -18.70 -7.89
C THR A 52 17.42 -17.62 -8.96
N MET A 53 18.60 -17.16 -9.34
CA MET A 53 18.86 -16.27 -10.46
C MET A 53 20.02 -16.82 -11.28
N MET A 54 19.79 -17.05 -12.58
CA MET A 54 20.76 -17.67 -13.50
C MET A 54 21.33 -19.02 -13.00
N GLY A 55 20.54 -19.77 -12.23
CA GLY A 55 20.94 -21.04 -11.63
C GLY A 55 21.75 -20.94 -10.34
N GLU A 56 22.03 -19.72 -9.85
CA GLU A 56 22.64 -19.48 -8.54
C GLU A 56 21.57 -19.14 -7.50
N GLU A 57 21.82 -19.49 -6.24
CA GLU A 57 20.98 -19.02 -5.14
C GLU A 57 21.07 -17.50 -5.02
N CYS A 58 19.92 -16.85 -4.83
CA CYS A 58 19.83 -15.41 -4.63
C CYS A 58 18.96 -15.06 -3.43
N TYR A 59 19.27 -13.91 -2.85
CA TYR A 59 18.66 -13.40 -1.63
C TYR A 59 18.47 -11.90 -1.74
N GLY A 60 17.49 -11.36 -1.04
CA GLY A 60 17.26 -9.92 -1.00
C GLY A 60 16.11 -9.57 -0.07
N ASP A 61 15.78 -8.30 -0.06
CA ASP A 61 14.59 -7.80 0.61
C ASP A 61 13.71 -7.11 -0.41
N CYS A 62 12.39 -7.24 -0.26
CA CYS A 62 11.41 -6.51 -1.04
C CYS A 62 10.59 -5.63 -0.11
N THR A 63 10.60 -4.33 -0.38
CA THR A 63 9.74 -3.37 0.31
C THR A 63 8.52 -3.10 -0.56
N ILE A 64 7.33 -3.18 0.02
CA ILE A 64 6.05 -2.85 -0.61
C ILE A 64 5.48 -1.65 0.13
N GLU A 65 5.31 -0.55 -0.58
CA GLU A 65 4.85 0.72 -0.03
C GLU A 65 3.57 1.16 -0.71
N TYR A 66 2.65 1.72 0.08
CA TYR A 66 1.45 2.36 -0.45
C TYR A 66 1.83 3.63 -1.23
N VAL A 67 1.32 3.73 -2.45
CA VAL A 67 1.45 4.91 -3.30
C VAL A 67 0.08 5.58 -3.34
N PRO A 68 -0.09 6.74 -2.70
CA PRO A 68 -1.38 7.41 -2.65
C PRO A 68 -1.79 7.88 -4.05
N GLU A 69 -2.86 7.25 -4.56
CA GLU A 69 -3.52 7.59 -5.82
C GLU A 69 -4.91 8.20 -5.55
N THR A 70 -5.71 8.39 -6.61
CA THR A 70 -7.10 8.83 -6.48
C THR A 70 -7.92 7.83 -5.63
N GLY A 71 -8.86 8.34 -4.82
CA GLY A 71 -9.51 7.57 -3.73
C GLY A 71 -10.41 6.39 -4.12
N GLU A 72 -10.41 5.94 -5.37
CA GLU A 72 -11.15 4.75 -5.83
C GLU A 72 -10.33 3.46 -5.72
N TYR A 73 -8.99 3.56 -5.71
CA TYR A 73 -8.08 2.42 -5.73
C TYR A 73 -6.97 2.60 -4.71
N ARG A 74 -6.40 1.48 -4.25
CA ARG A 74 -5.14 1.50 -3.49
C ARG A 74 -4.04 0.88 -4.33
N VAL A 75 -2.97 1.64 -4.53
CA VAL A 75 -1.82 1.20 -5.31
C VAL A 75 -0.66 0.96 -4.37
N TYR A 76 0.03 -0.15 -4.55
CA TYR A 76 1.27 -0.43 -3.84
C TYR A 76 2.37 -0.71 -4.84
N GLN A 77 3.57 -0.22 -4.54
CA GLN A 77 4.76 -0.47 -5.33
C GLN A 77 5.73 -1.34 -4.53
N GLY A 78 6.04 -2.50 -5.09
CA GLY A 78 7.09 -3.39 -4.61
C GLY A 78 8.41 -3.06 -5.27
N LYS A 79 9.46 -2.92 -4.49
CA LYS A 79 10.85 -2.78 -4.96
C LYS A 79 11.73 -3.78 -4.24
N SER A 80 12.56 -4.48 -4.99
CA SER A 80 13.52 -5.44 -4.44
C SER A 80 14.82 -5.40 -5.21
N THR A 81 15.93 -5.52 -4.49
CA THR A 81 17.23 -5.84 -5.07
C THR A 81 17.57 -7.26 -4.65
N ILE A 82 17.62 -8.18 -5.61
CA ILE A 82 18.05 -9.55 -5.39
C ILE A 82 19.53 -9.70 -5.76
N THR A 83 20.29 -10.38 -4.92
CA THR A 83 21.73 -10.55 -5.07
C THR A 83 22.08 -12.03 -5.03
N SER A 84 22.94 -12.44 -5.95
CA SER A 84 23.59 -13.76 -6.03
C SER A 84 25.11 -13.57 -5.90
N ALA A 85 25.90 -14.64 -5.98
CA ALA A 85 27.35 -14.54 -5.94
C ALA A 85 27.92 -13.74 -7.12
N SER A 86 27.30 -13.87 -8.30
CA SER A 86 27.83 -13.35 -9.56
C SER A 86 27.07 -12.13 -10.12
N CYS A 87 25.86 -11.87 -9.63
CA CYS A 87 24.96 -10.86 -10.21
C CYS A 87 24.03 -10.24 -9.17
N SER A 88 23.59 -9.00 -9.44
CA SER A 88 22.52 -8.31 -8.72
C SER A 88 21.49 -7.82 -9.73
N LYS A 89 20.20 -7.91 -9.38
CA LYS A 89 19.09 -7.49 -10.23
C LYS A 89 18.05 -6.75 -9.40
N ASP A 90 17.63 -5.60 -9.91
CA ASP A 90 16.51 -4.85 -9.35
C ASP A 90 15.20 -5.34 -9.98
N ILE A 91 14.18 -5.49 -9.13
CA ILE A 91 12.84 -5.93 -9.50
C ILE A 91 11.87 -4.89 -8.94
N GLU A 92 11.01 -4.38 -9.80
CA GLU A 92 9.92 -3.49 -9.41
C GLU A 92 8.60 -4.06 -9.93
N PHE A 93 7.54 -3.94 -9.14
CA PHE A 93 6.19 -4.32 -9.54
C PHE A 93 5.16 -3.42 -8.86
N GLY A 94 3.97 -3.37 -9.47
CA GLY A 94 2.80 -2.70 -8.90
C GLY A 94 1.70 -3.70 -8.59
N ILE A 95 1.00 -3.49 -7.48
CA ILE A 95 -0.26 -4.17 -7.20
C ILE A 95 -1.36 -3.14 -6.92
N VAL A 96 -2.50 -3.33 -7.58
CA VAL A 96 -3.65 -2.43 -7.45
C VAL A 96 -4.82 -3.18 -6.82
N PHE A 97 -5.31 -2.65 -5.71
CA PHE A 97 -6.46 -3.16 -4.98
C PHE A 97 -7.69 -2.30 -5.23
N GLY A 98 -8.84 -2.96 -5.32
CA GLY A 98 -10.14 -2.32 -5.31
C GLY A 98 -10.55 -1.84 -3.91
N SER A 99 -11.78 -1.34 -3.82
CA SER A 99 -12.39 -0.92 -2.55
C SER A 99 -12.75 -2.08 -1.62
N ASP A 100 -12.70 -3.32 -2.12
CA ASP A 100 -12.89 -4.56 -1.36
C ASP A 100 -11.57 -5.14 -0.82
N ASP A 101 -10.48 -4.38 -0.87
CA ASP A 101 -9.13 -4.76 -0.44
C ASP A 101 -8.56 -5.99 -1.17
N LEU A 102 -9.13 -6.31 -2.34
CA LEU A 102 -8.69 -7.38 -3.22
C LEU A 102 -8.06 -6.83 -4.51
N PRO A 103 -7.09 -7.55 -5.10
CA PRO A 103 -6.52 -7.16 -6.39
C PRO A 103 -7.58 -6.96 -7.47
N LEU A 104 -7.40 -5.92 -8.29
CA LEU A 104 -8.36 -5.58 -9.34
C LEU A 104 -8.52 -6.71 -10.35
N LYS A 105 -9.74 -7.28 -10.42
CA LYS A 105 -10.08 -8.41 -11.29
C LYS A 105 -9.89 -8.15 -12.79
N THR A 106 -9.77 -6.89 -13.20
CA THR A 106 -9.44 -6.51 -14.59
C THR A 106 -7.99 -6.77 -14.96
N SER A 107 -7.09 -6.80 -13.97
CA SER A 107 -5.64 -6.93 -14.16
C SER A 107 -5.09 -8.22 -13.55
N TYR A 108 -5.73 -8.74 -12.51
CA TYR A 108 -5.29 -9.92 -11.76
C TYR A 108 -6.35 -11.03 -11.82
N LYS A 109 -5.90 -12.28 -11.85
CA LYS A 109 -6.77 -13.46 -11.80
C LYS A 109 -6.64 -14.16 -10.45
N CYS A 110 -7.75 -14.28 -9.73
CA CYS A 110 -7.82 -15.13 -8.54
C CYS A 110 -7.76 -16.61 -8.97
N ILE A 111 -6.86 -17.38 -8.37
CA ILE A 111 -6.65 -18.81 -8.67
C ILE A 111 -7.03 -19.74 -7.50
N GLY A 112 -7.36 -19.18 -6.34
CA GLY A 112 -7.84 -19.95 -5.18
C GLY A 112 -7.52 -19.26 -3.86
N THR A 113 -7.56 -20.05 -2.80
CA THR A 113 -7.10 -19.67 -1.47
C THR A 113 -6.06 -20.65 -0.94
N GLU A 114 -5.16 -20.17 -0.11
CA GLU A 114 -4.12 -20.97 0.54
C GLU A 114 -3.88 -20.48 1.97
N ARG A 115 -3.48 -21.39 2.86
CA ARG A 115 -3.08 -21.03 4.22
C ARG A 115 -1.57 -20.77 4.30
N ILE A 116 -1.20 -19.61 4.82
CA ILE A 116 0.18 -19.28 5.20
C ILE A 116 0.21 -19.11 6.72
N GLY A 117 0.79 -20.08 7.42
CA GLY A 117 0.65 -20.18 8.89
C GLY A 117 -0.82 -20.32 9.27
N ASP A 118 -1.31 -19.42 10.13
CA ASP A 118 -2.70 -19.39 10.58
C ASP A 118 -3.62 -18.53 9.71
N ILE A 119 -3.08 -17.82 8.71
CA ILE A 119 -3.80 -16.84 7.89
C ILE A 119 -4.28 -17.50 6.59
N GLU A 120 -5.58 -17.39 6.30
CA GLU A 120 -6.12 -17.74 4.98
C GLU A 120 -5.87 -16.57 4.02
N THR A 121 -5.23 -16.87 2.90
CA THR A 121 -4.88 -15.89 1.86
C THR A 121 -5.63 -16.20 0.57
N THR A 122 -5.97 -15.16 -0.17
CA THR A 122 -6.43 -15.29 -1.56
C THR A 122 -5.22 -15.23 -2.48
N VAL A 123 -5.17 -16.14 -3.45
CA VAL A 123 -4.04 -16.28 -4.35
C VAL A 123 -4.38 -15.67 -5.69
N TRP A 124 -3.58 -14.70 -6.12
CA TRP A 124 -3.79 -13.91 -7.33
C TRP A 124 -2.58 -14.00 -8.24
N THR A 125 -2.82 -14.09 -9.55
CA THR A 125 -1.76 -14.11 -10.55
C THR A 125 -1.91 -13.01 -11.58
N HIS A 126 -0.78 -12.54 -12.07
CA HIS A 126 -0.65 -11.56 -13.14
C HIS A 126 0.62 -11.86 -13.94
N SER A 127 0.60 -11.60 -15.24
CA SER A 127 1.76 -11.80 -16.11
C SER A 127 2.00 -10.52 -16.89
N GLU A 128 3.22 -10.01 -16.82
CA GLU A 128 3.64 -8.79 -17.51
C GLU A 128 5.08 -8.93 -18.00
N ASN A 129 5.36 -8.53 -19.24
CA ASN A 129 6.72 -8.52 -19.79
C ASN A 129 7.47 -9.86 -19.62
N LYS A 130 6.77 -10.99 -19.81
CA LYS A 130 7.28 -12.37 -19.61
C LYS A 130 7.69 -12.71 -18.17
N THR A 131 7.24 -11.91 -17.21
CA THR A 131 7.40 -12.18 -15.78
C THR A 131 6.04 -12.54 -15.23
N ASP A 132 5.95 -13.70 -14.60
CA ASP A 132 4.77 -14.18 -13.92
C ASP A 132 4.87 -13.84 -12.44
N TYR A 133 3.80 -13.23 -11.93
CA TYR A 133 3.65 -12.83 -10.54
C TYR A 133 2.53 -13.63 -9.92
N THR A 134 2.74 -14.12 -8.70
CA THR A 134 1.72 -14.71 -7.84
C THR A 134 1.78 -14.04 -6.48
N PHE A 135 0.66 -13.49 -6.03
CA PHE A 135 0.54 -12.79 -4.76
C PHE A 135 -0.43 -13.53 -3.84
N TYR A 136 -0.02 -13.72 -2.58
CA TYR A 136 -0.82 -14.31 -1.52
C TYR A 136 -1.27 -13.18 -0.61
N ILE A 137 -2.52 -12.77 -0.80
CA ILE A 137 -3.09 -11.57 -0.20
C ILE A 137 -3.93 -11.97 1.02
N GLY A 138 -3.58 -11.43 2.18
CA GLY A 138 -4.37 -11.50 3.41
C GLY A 138 -5.26 -10.26 3.57
N ASP A 139 -5.60 -9.94 4.81
CA ASP A 139 -6.45 -8.79 5.12
C ASP A 139 -5.76 -7.45 4.83
N LEU A 140 -6.54 -6.39 4.59
CA LEU A 140 -6.07 -5.00 4.48
C LEU A 140 -4.97 -4.80 3.41
N CYS A 141 -5.14 -5.38 2.23
CA CYS A 141 -4.18 -5.31 1.12
C CYS A 141 -2.78 -5.87 1.47
N ARG A 142 -2.66 -6.72 2.49
CA ARG A 142 -1.38 -7.25 2.96
C ARG A 142 -0.92 -8.41 2.08
N THR A 143 0.28 -8.31 1.54
CA THR A 143 0.94 -9.38 0.78
C THR A 143 1.80 -10.21 1.74
N LEU A 144 1.36 -11.43 2.03
CA LEU A 144 2.07 -12.34 2.94
C LEU A 144 3.19 -13.10 2.22
N ARG A 145 2.97 -13.41 0.95
CA ARG A 145 3.94 -14.05 0.08
C ARG A 145 3.81 -13.53 -1.33
N MET A 146 4.93 -13.44 -2.03
CA MET A 146 4.98 -13.26 -3.47
C MET A 146 5.85 -14.34 -4.10
N VAL A 147 5.49 -14.78 -5.30
CA VAL A 147 6.33 -15.59 -6.17
C VAL A 147 6.47 -14.84 -7.48
N VAL A 148 7.71 -14.64 -7.93
CA VAL A 148 8.01 -13.96 -9.18
C VAL A 148 8.93 -14.85 -10.00
N THR A 149 8.51 -15.16 -11.22
CA THR A 149 9.23 -16.07 -12.10
C THR A 149 9.35 -15.46 -13.49
N ASN A 150 10.56 -15.47 -14.04
CA ASN A 150 10.81 -15.18 -15.45
C ASN A 150 11.84 -16.20 -16.01
N GLU A 151 12.36 -15.98 -17.21
CA GLU A 151 13.37 -16.87 -17.82
C GLU A 151 14.74 -16.85 -17.10
N ASP A 152 15.06 -15.79 -16.35
CA ASP A 152 16.35 -15.59 -15.70
C ASP A 152 16.34 -15.91 -14.20
N PHE A 153 15.18 -15.82 -13.55
CA PHE A 153 15.06 -15.95 -12.10
C PHE A 153 13.71 -16.53 -11.69
N SER A 154 13.71 -17.15 -10.51
CA SER A 154 12.53 -17.61 -9.81
C SER A 154 12.72 -17.34 -8.33
N ILE A 155 11.95 -16.41 -7.78
CA ILE A 155 12.09 -15.94 -6.41
C ILE A 155 10.76 -16.07 -5.65
N THR A 156 10.88 -16.27 -4.35
CA THR A 156 9.78 -16.24 -3.38
C THR A 156 10.13 -15.22 -2.30
N GLY A 157 9.21 -14.29 -2.05
CA GLY A 157 9.28 -13.36 -0.93
C GLY A 157 8.26 -13.72 0.13
N ASP A 158 8.67 -13.86 1.37
CA ASP A 158 7.80 -14.09 2.53
C ASP A 158 7.83 -12.89 3.46
N LEU A 159 6.67 -12.47 3.95
CA LEU A 159 6.56 -11.32 4.84
C LEU A 159 7.38 -11.53 6.12
N LYS A 160 8.22 -10.56 6.45
CA LYS A 160 8.96 -10.53 7.71
C LYS A 160 8.00 -10.18 8.85
N GLU A 161 8.11 -10.94 9.94
CA GLU A 161 7.45 -10.63 11.22
C GLU A 161 8.11 -9.45 11.94
#